data_AF-A0A524EZ60-F1
#
_entry.id   AF-A0A524EZ60-F1
#
_cell.length_a   1.000
_cell.length_b   1.000
_cell.length_c   1.000
_cell.angle_alpha   90.00
_cell.angle_beta   90.00
_cell.angle_gamma   90.00
#
_symmetry.space_group_name_H-M   'P 1'
#
loop_
_entity.id
_entity.type
_entity.pdbx_description
1 polymer ?
#
loop_
_entity_poly.entity_id
_entity_poly.type
_entity_poly.pdbx_seq_one_letter_code
_entity_poly.pdbx_strand_id
1 'polypeptide(L)'
;MTELNEQQFLMKLYEVVYKLSGISKTQTYRFKKEWDELLKEFNPNPHLLRQYSVEKDKFLKDVNYRIQILDIIRLSFDDGFHSIKSLLSTLYNHYFNDSSKFTQEFLENDQLELKYFIAKEILGNLFQYNQLEHESVPLKYNILARSYLMIKLKGQTDKEIKENLKKINLNLTLTELRKLLKEIVDDGFLTKTKKGKENIYKLAKEIELSEEGKKKFNQVLRPLVDWPTLFWRSYYNIREINVTITEGAKNPELLNKILSKAATQGYLACHYVFENLKKYYEENQ
;
A
#
# COMPACT_ATOMS: atom_id res chain seq x y z
N MET A 1 -12.87 24.16 -7.33
CA MET A 1 -12.45 23.81 -5.95
C MET A 1 -13.47 24.49 -5.04
N THR A 2 -13.96 23.84 -3.97
CA THR A 2 -15.00 24.45 -3.12
C THR A 2 -14.36 25.53 -2.24
N GLU A 3 -14.94 26.73 -2.23
CA GLU A 3 -14.54 27.83 -1.36
C GLU A 3 -15.26 27.74 -0.01
N LEU A 4 -14.55 27.93 1.09
CA LEU A 4 -15.06 27.85 2.45
C LEU A 4 -14.44 28.95 3.32
N ASN A 5 -15.16 29.38 4.35
CA ASN A 5 -14.54 30.07 5.48
C ASN A 5 -13.90 29.08 6.46
N GLU A 6 -13.10 29.58 7.41
CA GLU A 6 -12.40 28.74 8.37
C GLU A 6 -13.32 27.82 9.20
N GLN A 7 -14.49 28.30 9.63
CA GLN A 7 -15.42 27.50 10.44
C GLN A 7 -15.99 26.31 9.64
N GLN A 8 -16.37 26.57 8.38
CA GLN A 8 -16.85 25.54 7.46
C GLN A 8 -15.75 24.52 7.16
N PHE A 9 -14.52 24.98 6.93
CA PHE A 9 -13.38 24.10 6.76
C PHE A 9 -13.13 23.23 7.99
N LEU A 10 -13.18 23.81 9.19
CA LEU A 10 -12.92 23.09 10.42
C LEU A 10 -13.97 21.98 10.67
N MET A 11 -15.23 22.22 10.31
CA MET A 11 -16.26 21.17 10.31
C MET A 11 -15.92 20.06 9.32
N LYS A 12 -15.50 20.41 8.11
CA LYS A 12 -15.12 19.43 7.07
C LYS A 12 -13.88 18.61 7.47
N LEU A 13 -12.92 19.25 8.12
CA LEU A 13 -11.75 18.58 8.69
C LEU A 13 -12.19 17.58 9.77
N TYR A 14 -13.11 17.96 10.66
CA TYR A 14 -13.69 17.03 11.63
C TYR A 14 -14.36 15.83 10.97
N GLU A 15 -15.15 16.03 9.92
CA GLU A 15 -15.82 14.93 9.20
C GLU A 15 -14.82 13.92 8.62
N VAL A 16 -13.71 14.41 8.03
CA VAL A 16 -12.64 13.55 7.53
C VAL A 16 -11.93 12.82 8.68
N VAL A 17 -11.60 13.53 9.76
CA VAL A 17 -10.96 12.94 10.94
C VAL A 17 -11.84 11.84 11.56
N TYR A 18 -13.15 12.08 11.67
CA TYR A 18 -14.13 11.12 12.16
C TYR A 18 -14.24 9.90 11.24
N LYS A 19 -14.32 10.11 9.91
CA LYS A 19 -14.26 9.04 8.90
C LYS A 19 -13.02 8.15 9.08
N LEU A 20 -11.85 8.77 9.19
CA LEU A 20 -10.60 8.04 9.36
C LEU A 20 -10.58 7.26 10.69
N SER A 21 -11.12 7.81 11.77
CA SER A 21 -11.22 7.10 13.05
C SER A 21 -12.04 5.81 12.92
N GLY A 22 -13.19 5.87 12.23
CA GLY A 22 -14.03 4.71 11.93
C GLY A 22 -13.33 3.66 11.07
N ILE A 23 -12.59 4.08 10.04
CA ILE A 23 -11.78 3.17 9.21
C ILE A 23 -10.70 2.52 10.07
N SER A 24 -9.99 3.29 10.90
CA SER A 24 -8.90 2.76 11.72
C SER A 24 -9.37 1.65 12.64
N LYS A 25 -10.47 1.87 13.37
CA LYS A 25 -11.08 0.88 14.26
C LYS A 25 -11.50 -0.39 13.51
N THR A 26 -12.21 -0.23 12.40
CA THR A 26 -12.76 -1.36 11.63
C THR A 26 -11.67 -2.18 10.97
N GLN A 27 -10.69 -1.53 10.32
CA GLN A 27 -9.64 -2.20 9.57
C GLN A 27 -8.62 -2.86 10.48
N THR A 28 -8.30 -2.26 11.64
CA THR A 28 -7.44 -2.90 12.65
C THR A 28 -8.03 -4.20 13.14
N TYR A 29 -9.32 -4.19 13.51
CA TYR A 29 -10.01 -5.39 13.99
C TYR A 29 -10.02 -6.50 12.93
N ARG A 30 -10.40 -6.16 11.69
CA ARG A 30 -10.43 -7.13 10.58
C ARG A 30 -9.05 -7.71 10.32
N PHE A 31 -8.02 -6.86 10.21
CA PHE A 31 -6.66 -7.31 9.97
C PHE A 31 -6.16 -8.23 11.08
N LYS A 32 -6.35 -7.84 12.35
CA LYS A 32 -5.89 -8.63 13.50
C LYS A 32 -6.58 -9.98 13.60
N LYS A 33 -7.89 -10.05 13.31
CA LYS A 33 -8.64 -11.30 13.30
C LYS A 33 -8.05 -12.29 12.30
N GLU A 34 -7.94 -11.89 11.04
CA GLU A 34 -7.42 -12.75 9.97
C GLU A 34 -5.92 -13.08 10.19
N TRP A 35 -5.17 -12.14 10.77
CA TRP A 35 -3.79 -12.37 11.19
C TRP A 35 -3.68 -13.45 12.27
N ASP A 36 -4.54 -13.38 13.29
CA ASP A 36 -4.52 -14.32 14.40
C ASP A 36 -4.87 -15.73 13.98
N GLU A 37 -5.76 -15.86 12.99
CA GLU A 37 -6.16 -17.15 12.42
C GLU A 37 -5.03 -17.78 11.59
N LEU A 38 -4.23 -16.99 10.86
CA LEU A 38 -3.27 -17.54 9.88
C LEU A 38 -1.79 -17.31 10.17
N LEU A 39 -1.41 -16.14 10.69
CA LEU A 39 -0.02 -15.65 10.68
C LEU A 39 0.60 -15.47 12.08
N LYS A 40 -0.20 -15.54 13.14
CA LYS A 40 0.26 -15.34 14.52
C LYS A 40 1.38 -16.29 14.95
N GLU A 41 1.41 -17.51 14.43
CA GLU A 41 2.46 -18.47 14.75
C GLU A 41 3.84 -18.04 14.22
N PHE A 42 3.89 -17.29 13.12
CA PHE A 42 5.13 -16.79 12.53
C PHE A 42 5.53 -15.43 13.09
N ASN A 43 4.54 -14.59 13.38
CA ASN A 43 4.75 -13.27 13.96
C ASN A 43 3.61 -12.94 14.93
N PRO A 44 3.81 -13.11 16.25
CA PRO A 44 2.77 -12.92 17.25
C PRO A 44 2.42 -11.45 17.48
N ASN A 45 3.30 -10.53 17.09
CA ASN A 45 3.19 -9.09 17.33
C ASN A 45 3.29 -8.33 16.00
N PRO A 46 2.30 -8.46 15.10
CA PRO A 46 2.27 -7.64 13.89
C PRO A 46 2.23 -6.16 14.23
N HIS A 47 2.73 -5.33 13.31
CA HIS A 47 2.38 -3.91 13.36
C HIS A 47 0.87 -3.77 13.15
N LEU A 48 0.23 -3.02 14.03
CA LEU A 48 -1.20 -2.73 13.96
C LEU A 48 -1.42 -1.23 13.90
N LEU A 49 -2.46 -0.86 13.18
CA LEU A 49 -2.96 0.49 13.12
C LEU A 49 -3.47 0.93 14.51
N ARG A 50 -2.95 2.04 15.02
CA ARG A 50 -3.51 2.61 16.26
C ARG A 50 -4.95 3.04 16.04
N GLN A 51 -5.80 2.69 17.01
CA GLN A 51 -7.18 3.14 17.04
C GLN A 51 -7.27 4.46 17.80
N TYR A 52 -8.16 5.33 17.37
CA TYR A 52 -8.44 6.59 18.03
C TYR A 52 -9.91 6.96 17.88
N SER A 53 -10.36 7.87 18.73
CA SER A 53 -11.67 8.50 18.65
C SER A 53 -11.49 10.02 18.62
N VAL A 54 -12.49 10.71 18.09
CA VAL A 54 -12.51 12.18 18.05
C VAL A 54 -13.83 12.66 18.65
N GLU A 55 -13.74 13.60 19.59
CA GLU A 55 -14.89 14.30 20.16
C GLU A 55 -15.14 15.59 19.38
N LYS A 56 -16.33 15.71 18.77
CA LYS A 56 -16.69 16.86 17.91
C LYS A 56 -16.45 18.20 18.60
N ASP A 57 -17.05 18.40 19.76
CA ASP A 57 -17.02 19.70 20.42
C ASP A 57 -15.62 20.10 20.85
N LYS A 58 -14.81 19.15 21.35
CA LYS A 58 -13.41 19.39 21.68
C LYS A 58 -12.58 19.70 20.43
N PHE A 59 -12.74 18.94 19.35
CA PHE A 59 -12.00 19.18 18.11
C PHE A 59 -12.26 20.56 17.52
N LEU A 60 -13.51 21.03 17.59
CA LEU A 60 -13.91 22.33 17.07
C LEU A 60 -13.46 23.49 17.97
N LYS A 61 -13.49 23.32 19.31
CA LYS A 61 -13.26 24.43 20.26
C LYS A 61 -11.85 24.48 20.86
N ASP A 62 -11.18 23.33 21.00
CA ASP A 62 -9.87 23.22 21.64
C ASP A 62 -8.79 22.93 20.58
N VAL A 63 -7.94 23.92 20.34
CA VAL A 63 -6.84 23.84 19.37
C VAL A 63 -5.78 22.81 19.81
N ASN A 64 -5.53 22.66 21.11
CA ASN A 64 -4.56 21.68 21.62
C ASN A 64 -5.07 20.25 21.38
N TYR A 65 -6.35 19.99 21.66
CA TYR A 65 -6.96 18.70 21.36
C TYR A 65 -6.94 18.41 19.85
N ARG A 66 -7.21 19.43 19.01
CA ARG A 66 -7.11 19.30 17.55
C ARG A 66 -5.72 18.89 17.10
N ILE A 67 -4.68 19.57 17.57
CA ILE A 67 -3.27 19.27 17.26
C ILE A 67 -2.94 17.82 17.65
N GLN A 68 -3.34 17.39 18.84
CA GLN A 68 -3.14 16.01 19.31
C GLN A 68 -3.80 15.00 18.36
N ILE A 69 -5.05 15.23 17.95
CA ILE A 69 -5.77 14.35 17.04
C ILE A 69 -5.10 14.32 15.65
N LEU A 70 -4.64 15.45 15.12
CA LEU A 70 -3.91 15.50 13.85
C LEU A 70 -2.60 14.71 13.91
N ASP A 71 -1.87 14.78 15.02
CA ASP A 71 -0.63 14.00 15.21
C ASP A 71 -0.90 12.50 15.36
N ILE A 72 -1.95 12.12 16.08
CA ILE A 72 -2.39 10.71 16.18
C ILE A 72 -2.70 10.16 14.79
N ILE A 73 -3.40 10.90 13.94
CA ILE A 73 -3.72 10.46 12.57
C ILE A 73 -2.46 10.32 11.73
N ARG A 74 -1.53 11.28 11.84
CA ARG A 74 -0.24 11.21 11.15
C ARG A 74 0.51 9.95 11.53
N LEU A 75 0.64 9.65 12.82
CA LEU A 75 1.28 8.42 13.30
C LEU A 75 0.51 7.14 12.89
N SER A 76 -0.82 7.24 12.81
CA SER A 76 -1.68 6.15 12.34
C SER A 76 -1.45 5.84 10.86
N PHE A 77 -1.13 6.85 10.02
CA PHE A 77 -0.70 6.60 8.64
C PHE A 77 0.60 5.79 8.59
N ASP A 78 1.55 6.08 9.47
CA ASP A 78 2.79 5.29 9.56
C ASP A 78 2.47 3.84 9.96
N ASP A 79 1.57 3.63 10.92
CA ASP A 79 1.18 2.29 11.33
C ASP A 79 0.53 1.50 10.19
N GLY A 80 -0.33 2.15 9.40
CA GLY A 80 -0.97 1.53 8.26
C GLY A 80 0.04 1.06 7.21
N PHE A 81 1.07 1.86 6.94
CA PHE A 81 2.17 1.48 6.05
C PHE A 81 2.94 0.27 6.59
N HIS A 82 3.30 0.29 7.88
CA HIS A 82 4.06 -0.79 8.51
C HIS A 82 3.24 -2.07 8.72
N SER A 83 1.90 -1.98 8.80
CA SER A 83 1.01 -3.14 8.83
C SER A 83 1.07 -3.91 7.50
N ILE A 84 1.07 -3.20 6.36
CA ILE A 84 1.26 -3.82 5.04
C ILE A 84 2.66 -4.43 4.93
N LYS A 85 3.69 -3.72 5.42
CA LYS A 85 5.07 -4.22 5.48
C LYS A 85 5.15 -5.53 6.27
N SER A 86 4.54 -5.56 7.45
CA SER A 86 4.48 -6.74 8.32
C SER A 86 3.81 -7.92 7.63
N LEU A 87 2.70 -7.69 6.93
CA LEU A 87 2.01 -8.72 6.16
C LEU A 87 2.89 -9.30 5.06
N LEU A 88 3.46 -8.46 4.20
CA LEU A 88 4.28 -8.92 3.10
C LEU A 88 5.52 -9.66 3.61
N SER A 89 6.21 -9.10 4.60
CA SER A 89 7.39 -9.74 5.18
C SER A 89 7.04 -11.08 5.82
N THR A 90 5.95 -11.18 6.57
CA THR A 90 5.53 -12.43 7.20
C THR A 90 5.13 -13.48 6.16
N LEU A 91 4.45 -13.08 5.09
CA LEU A 91 4.09 -13.98 4.00
C LEU A 91 5.33 -14.54 3.28
N TYR A 92 6.23 -13.66 2.84
CA TYR A 92 7.36 -14.06 2.00
C TYR A 92 8.55 -14.64 2.75
N ASN A 93 8.78 -14.23 3.99
CA ASN A 93 9.92 -14.72 4.77
C ASN A 93 9.55 -15.96 5.58
N HIS A 94 8.30 -16.06 6.04
CA HIS A 94 7.87 -17.14 6.93
C HIS A 94 6.78 -18.03 6.34
N TYR A 95 5.58 -17.52 6.08
CA TYR A 95 4.45 -18.38 5.70
C TYR A 95 4.74 -19.25 4.46
N PHE A 96 5.32 -18.69 3.41
CA PHE A 96 5.61 -19.45 2.18
C PHE A 96 6.81 -20.40 2.24
N ASN A 97 7.63 -20.32 3.30
CA ASN A 97 8.88 -21.09 3.40
C ASN A 97 8.86 -22.06 4.58
N ASP A 98 8.23 -21.66 5.68
CA ASP A 98 8.29 -22.35 6.97
C ASP A 98 6.95 -23.04 7.33
N SER A 99 5.84 -22.68 6.66
CA SER A 99 4.51 -23.20 7.00
C SER A 99 4.27 -24.61 6.46
N SER A 100 4.12 -25.57 7.35
CA SER A 100 3.62 -26.91 6.98
C SER A 100 2.17 -26.86 6.51
N LYS A 101 1.36 -25.91 6.99
CA LYS A 101 -0.03 -25.75 6.54
C LYS A 101 -0.06 -25.36 5.07
N PHE A 102 0.80 -24.43 4.66
CA PHE A 102 0.89 -24.00 3.27
C PHE A 102 1.20 -25.17 2.32
N THR A 103 2.17 -26.02 2.68
CA THR A 103 2.54 -27.17 1.85
C THR A 103 1.51 -28.29 1.84
N GLN A 104 0.67 -28.39 2.88
CA GLN A 104 -0.43 -29.35 2.95
C GLN A 104 -1.72 -28.86 2.26
N GLU A 105 -1.97 -27.55 2.28
CA GLU A 105 -3.21 -26.95 1.75
C GLU A 105 -3.16 -26.69 0.25
N PHE A 106 -1.96 -26.49 -0.32
CA PHE A 106 -1.77 -26.13 -1.72
C PHE A 106 -0.91 -27.15 -2.46
N LEU A 107 -1.30 -27.48 -3.69
CA LEU A 107 -0.51 -28.30 -4.59
C LEU A 107 0.82 -27.62 -4.92
N GLU A 108 1.87 -28.40 -5.20
CA GLU A 108 3.21 -27.88 -5.46
C GLU A 108 3.24 -26.81 -6.57
N ASN A 109 2.48 -27.01 -7.65
CA ASN A 109 2.32 -26.01 -8.71
C ASN A 109 1.70 -24.70 -8.19
N ASP A 110 0.65 -24.80 -7.35
CA ASP A 110 -0.02 -23.64 -6.78
C ASP A 110 0.84 -22.92 -5.73
N GLN A 111 1.74 -23.64 -5.05
CA GLN A 111 2.63 -23.03 -4.06
C GLN A 111 3.56 -22.00 -4.70
N LEU A 112 4.14 -22.32 -5.87
CA LEU A 112 4.96 -21.35 -6.61
C LEU A 112 4.10 -20.24 -7.22
N GLU A 113 2.97 -20.59 -7.82
CA GLU A 113 2.02 -19.63 -8.41
C GLU A 113 1.56 -18.59 -7.38
N LEU A 114 1.24 -19.01 -6.15
CA LEU A 114 0.77 -18.12 -5.08
C LEU A 114 1.76 -17.00 -4.76
N LYS A 115 3.06 -17.30 -4.76
CA LYS A 115 4.09 -16.28 -4.48
C LYS A 115 4.09 -15.19 -5.55
N TYR A 116 3.88 -15.54 -6.82
CA TYR A 116 3.77 -14.55 -7.91
C TYR A 116 2.40 -13.87 -7.94
N PHE A 117 1.34 -14.63 -7.69
CA PHE A 117 -0.04 -14.15 -7.66
C PHE A 117 -0.23 -13.08 -6.58
N ILE A 118 0.23 -13.33 -5.36
CA ILE A 118 0.08 -12.38 -4.24
C ILE A 118 0.89 -11.11 -4.47
N ALA A 119 2.11 -11.20 -5.03
CA ALA A 119 2.88 -10.01 -5.40
C ALA A 119 2.15 -9.19 -6.47
N LYS A 120 1.56 -9.86 -7.48
CA LYS A 120 0.75 -9.20 -8.51
C LYS A 120 -0.48 -8.52 -7.91
N GLU A 121 -1.21 -9.19 -7.02
CA GLU A 121 -2.42 -8.64 -6.40
C GLU A 121 -2.13 -7.47 -5.45
N ILE A 122 -1.04 -7.51 -4.68
CA ILE A 122 -0.72 -6.43 -3.74
C ILE A 122 0.13 -5.35 -4.42
N LEU A 123 1.33 -5.69 -4.90
CA LEU A 123 2.29 -4.72 -5.45
C LEU A 123 1.89 -4.19 -6.83
N GLY A 124 1.16 -4.99 -7.62
CA GLY A 124 0.58 -4.52 -8.87
C GLY A 124 -0.43 -3.39 -8.64
N ASN A 125 -1.23 -3.50 -7.59
CA ASN A 125 -2.27 -2.54 -7.23
C ASN A 125 -1.78 -1.37 -6.35
N LEU A 126 -0.71 -1.55 -5.58
CA LEU A 126 -0.16 -0.54 -4.66
C LEU A 126 1.14 0.10 -5.17
N PHE A 127 1.08 0.75 -6.34
CA PHE A 127 2.24 1.42 -6.94
C PHE A 127 2.94 2.41 -6.00
N GLN A 128 2.18 3.23 -5.27
CA GLN A 128 2.74 4.22 -4.33
C GLN A 128 3.38 3.59 -3.11
N TYR A 129 2.88 2.45 -2.63
CA TYR A 129 3.54 1.71 -1.57
C TYR A 129 4.87 1.16 -2.08
N ASN A 130 4.85 0.55 -3.26
CA ASN A 130 6.03 -0.04 -3.88
C ASN A 130 7.07 1.02 -4.29
N GLN A 131 6.71 2.31 -4.38
CA GLN A 131 7.68 3.41 -4.55
C GLN A 131 8.54 3.66 -3.31
N LEU A 132 8.06 3.22 -2.14
CA LEU A 132 8.63 3.51 -0.82
C LEU A 132 9.27 2.29 -0.20
N GLU A 133 8.78 1.09 -0.51
CA GLU A 133 9.26 -0.15 0.09
C GLU A 133 9.35 -1.30 -0.90
N HIS A 134 10.51 -1.98 -0.89
CA HIS A 134 10.89 -3.08 -1.76
C HIS A 134 11.44 -4.30 -1.02
N GLU A 135 11.81 -4.19 0.25
CA GLU A 135 12.57 -5.22 0.97
C GLU A 135 11.68 -6.38 1.43
N SER A 136 10.41 -6.10 1.68
CA SER A 136 9.45 -7.08 2.20
C SER A 136 9.08 -8.20 1.23
N VAL A 137 9.39 -8.05 -0.05
CA VAL A 137 9.07 -9.03 -1.10
C VAL A 137 10.32 -9.25 -1.96
N PRO A 138 10.77 -10.50 -2.16
CA PRO A 138 11.92 -10.78 -3.01
C PRO A 138 11.78 -10.17 -4.40
N LEU A 139 12.88 -9.57 -4.89
CA LEU A 139 12.86 -8.71 -6.07
C LEU A 139 12.29 -9.38 -7.32
N LYS A 140 12.47 -10.70 -7.51
CA LYS A 140 11.91 -11.40 -8.67
C LYS A 140 10.39 -11.32 -8.76
N TYR A 141 9.69 -11.41 -7.62
CA TYR A 141 8.24 -11.27 -7.57
C TYR A 141 7.80 -9.83 -7.84
N ASN A 142 8.55 -8.86 -7.29
CA ASN A 142 8.31 -7.44 -7.51
C ASN A 142 8.46 -7.07 -9.01
N ILE A 143 9.53 -7.57 -9.65
CA ILE A 143 9.79 -7.37 -11.08
C ILE A 143 8.62 -7.89 -11.92
N LEU A 144 8.23 -9.15 -11.71
CA LEU A 144 7.15 -9.71 -12.52
C LEU A 144 5.83 -9.00 -12.24
N ALA A 145 5.46 -8.75 -10.98
CA ALA A 145 4.23 -8.05 -10.62
C ALA A 145 4.11 -6.67 -11.31
N ARG A 146 5.21 -5.92 -11.37
CA ARG A 146 5.22 -4.56 -11.93
C ARG A 146 5.29 -4.51 -13.45
N SER A 147 5.94 -5.49 -14.07
CA SER A 147 6.04 -5.59 -15.53
C SER A 147 4.96 -6.48 -16.16
N TYR A 148 4.16 -7.21 -15.36
CA TYR A 148 3.22 -8.24 -15.82
C TYR A 148 2.36 -7.78 -16.99
N LEU A 149 1.63 -6.67 -16.83
CA LEU A 149 0.69 -6.19 -17.85
C LEU A 149 1.40 -5.81 -19.15
N MET A 150 2.56 -5.15 -19.05
CA MET A 150 3.32 -4.73 -20.23
C MET A 150 3.95 -5.92 -20.96
N ILE A 151 4.47 -6.90 -20.21
CA ILE A 151 4.97 -8.16 -20.76
C ILE A 151 3.83 -8.94 -21.43
N LYS A 152 2.65 -9.03 -20.79
CA LYS A 152 1.46 -9.69 -21.34
C LYS A 152 1.02 -9.10 -22.67
N LEU A 153 0.96 -7.77 -22.77
CA LEU A 153 0.43 -7.08 -23.94
C LEU A 153 1.37 -7.12 -25.15
N LYS A 154 2.68 -6.93 -24.94
CA LYS A 154 3.62 -6.79 -26.07
C LYS A 154 5.01 -7.40 -25.86
N GLY A 155 5.26 -8.03 -24.72
CA GLY A 155 6.61 -8.40 -24.29
C GLY A 155 7.44 -7.16 -23.93
N GLN A 156 8.58 -7.37 -23.27
CA GLN A 156 9.50 -6.29 -22.92
C GLN A 156 10.97 -6.71 -23.04
N THR A 157 11.83 -5.75 -23.36
CA THR A 157 13.28 -5.87 -23.24
C THR A 157 13.74 -5.68 -21.79
N ASP A 158 14.95 -6.13 -21.47
CA ASP A 158 15.58 -5.87 -20.16
C ASP A 158 15.72 -4.37 -19.87
N LYS A 159 16.02 -3.55 -20.89
CA LYS A 159 16.06 -2.09 -20.76
C LYS A 159 14.69 -1.51 -20.40
N GLU A 160 13.63 -1.91 -21.10
CA GLU A 160 12.28 -1.42 -20.81
C GLU A 160 11.80 -1.84 -19.41
N ILE A 161 12.08 -3.07 -19.00
CA ILE A 161 11.79 -3.54 -17.64
C ILE A 161 12.56 -2.67 -16.63
N LYS A 162 13.86 -2.46 -16.83
CA LYS A 162 14.68 -1.60 -15.96
C LYS A 162 14.12 -0.18 -15.84
N GLU A 163 13.74 0.46 -16.94
CA GLU A 163 13.16 1.81 -16.90
C GLU A 163 11.82 1.84 -16.16
N ASN A 164 11.02 0.78 -16.23
CA ASN A 164 9.81 0.67 -15.42
C ASN A 164 10.10 0.51 -13.93
N LEU A 165 11.13 -0.25 -13.55
CA LEU A 165 11.55 -0.42 -12.16
C LEU A 165 12.09 0.88 -11.55
N LYS A 166 12.75 1.73 -12.33
CA LYS A 166 13.16 3.06 -11.84
C LYS A 166 11.99 3.93 -11.37
N LYS A 167 10.80 3.79 -11.97
CA LYS A 167 9.60 4.57 -11.58
C LYS A 167 9.11 4.26 -10.17
N ILE A 168 9.51 3.10 -9.64
CA ILE A 168 9.26 2.72 -8.25
C ILE A 168 10.48 2.92 -7.36
N ASN A 169 11.55 3.60 -7.82
CA ASN A 169 12.81 3.76 -7.10
C ASN A 169 13.61 2.45 -6.91
N LEU A 170 13.38 1.45 -7.76
CA LEU A 170 14.12 0.19 -7.75
C LEU A 170 15.23 0.24 -8.79
N ASN A 171 16.43 0.61 -8.35
CA ASN A 171 17.59 0.85 -9.21
C ASN A 171 18.49 -0.39 -9.31
N LEU A 172 18.27 -1.22 -10.33
CA LEU A 172 19.14 -2.38 -10.63
C LEU A 172 20.10 -2.10 -11.78
N THR A 173 21.30 -2.69 -11.71
CA THR A 173 22.14 -2.89 -12.89
C THR A 173 21.45 -3.85 -13.87
N LEU A 174 21.80 -3.78 -15.16
CA LEU A 174 21.27 -4.74 -16.13
C LEU A 174 21.71 -6.16 -15.81
N THR A 175 22.88 -6.34 -15.20
CA THR A 175 23.42 -7.64 -14.79
C THR A 175 22.55 -8.27 -13.69
N GLU A 176 22.25 -7.52 -12.63
CA GLU A 176 21.36 -7.98 -11.55
C GLU A 176 19.96 -8.28 -12.07
N LEU A 177 19.40 -7.38 -12.89
CA LEU A 177 18.09 -7.58 -13.49
C LEU A 177 18.05 -8.86 -14.33
N ARG A 178 19.08 -9.12 -15.15
CA ARG A 178 19.14 -10.33 -15.98
C ARG A 178 19.24 -11.60 -15.14
N LYS A 179 19.90 -11.56 -13.98
CA LYS A 179 19.93 -12.69 -13.04
C LYS A 179 18.53 -12.99 -12.51
N LEU A 180 17.82 -11.96 -12.03
CA LEU A 180 16.45 -12.12 -11.53
C LEU A 180 15.47 -12.54 -12.63
N LEU A 181 15.59 -11.99 -13.84
CA LEU A 181 14.76 -12.41 -14.98
C LEU A 181 15.03 -13.86 -15.38
N LYS A 182 16.27 -14.35 -15.22
CA LYS A 182 16.58 -15.76 -15.43
C LYS A 182 15.85 -16.62 -14.40
N GLU A 183 15.85 -16.25 -13.12
CA GLU A 183 15.09 -16.98 -12.09
C GLU A 183 13.60 -17.06 -12.43
N ILE A 184 13.00 -15.97 -12.94
CA ILE A 184 11.58 -15.96 -13.35
C ILE A 184 11.32 -16.84 -14.59
N VAL A 185 12.30 -16.94 -15.50
CA VAL A 185 12.26 -17.86 -16.65
C VAL A 185 12.37 -19.31 -16.17
N ASP A 186 13.29 -19.59 -15.25
CA ASP A 186 13.51 -20.92 -14.68
C ASP A 186 12.30 -21.38 -13.86
N ASP A 187 11.60 -20.45 -13.17
CA ASP A 187 10.30 -20.68 -12.52
C ASP A 187 9.14 -20.90 -13.53
N GLY A 188 9.39 -20.73 -14.84
CA GLY A 188 8.44 -21.03 -15.92
C GLY A 188 7.42 -19.93 -16.23
N PHE A 189 7.59 -18.70 -15.74
CA PHE A 189 6.65 -17.60 -15.97
C PHE A 189 6.97 -16.76 -17.21
N LEU A 190 8.25 -16.71 -17.58
CA LEU A 190 8.73 -15.96 -18.74
C LEU A 190 9.41 -16.87 -19.75
N THR A 191 9.23 -16.56 -21.02
CA THR A 191 10.10 -17.04 -22.09
C THR A 191 11.04 -15.92 -22.50
N LYS A 192 12.27 -16.30 -22.88
CA LYS A 192 13.30 -15.37 -23.36
C LYS A 192 13.62 -15.69 -24.81
N THR A 193 13.43 -14.71 -25.69
CA THR A 193 13.80 -14.79 -27.10
C THR A 193 14.85 -13.73 -27.44
N LYS A 194 15.82 -14.06 -28.29
CA LYS A 194 16.84 -13.12 -28.73
C LYS A 194 16.41 -12.49 -30.06
N LYS A 195 16.32 -11.17 -30.11
CA LYS A 195 16.05 -10.40 -31.34
C LYS A 195 17.21 -9.44 -31.57
N GLY A 196 18.11 -9.81 -32.49
CA GLY A 196 19.37 -9.08 -32.70
C GLY A 196 20.25 -9.09 -31.44
N LYS A 197 20.56 -7.91 -30.91
CA LYS A 197 21.38 -7.76 -29.69
C LYS A 197 20.55 -7.74 -28.40
N GLU A 198 19.22 -7.77 -28.50
CA GLU A 198 18.32 -7.58 -27.36
C GLU A 198 17.63 -8.88 -26.96
N ASN A 199 17.37 -9.01 -25.65
CA ASN A 199 16.57 -10.09 -25.09
C ASN A 199 15.14 -9.58 -24.93
N ILE A 200 14.17 -10.27 -25.51
CA ILE A 200 12.74 -9.97 -25.37
C ILE A 200 12.12 -11.05 -24.49
N TYR A 201 11.47 -10.61 -23.42
CA TYR A 201 10.74 -11.44 -22.47
C TYR A 201 9.24 -11.38 -22.76
N LYS A 202 8.59 -12.53 -22.79
CA LYS A 202 7.13 -12.70 -22.93
C LYS A 202 6.62 -13.62 -21.84
N LEU A 203 5.33 -13.53 -21.51
CA LEU A 203 4.72 -14.52 -20.61
C LEU A 203 4.78 -15.90 -21.25
N ALA A 204 5.23 -16.89 -20.48
CA ALA A 204 5.14 -18.31 -20.83
C ALA A 204 3.73 -18.85 -20.48
N LYS A 205 3.20 -18.40 -19.35
CA LYS A 205 1.86 -18.69 -18.83
C LYS A 205 1.31 -17.47 -18.09
N GLU A 206 -0.01 -17.45 -17.90
CA GLU A 206 -0.63 -16.47 -17.00
C GLU A 206 -0.34 -16.82 -15.54
N ILE A 207 -0.27 -15.80 -14.67
CA ILE A 207 -0.18 -16.01 -13.22
C ILE A 207 -1.60 -16.25 -12.72
N GLU A 208 -1.97 -17.52 -12.65
CA GLU A 208 -3.29 -18.01 -12.24
C GLU A 208 -3.15 -19.29 -11.42
N LEU A 209 -3.98 -19.39 -10.38
CA LEU A 209 -4.08 -20.60 -9.56
C LEU A 209 -4.95 -21.65 -10.25
N SER A 210 -4.74 -22.93 -9.93
CA SER A 210 -5.69 -24.00 -10.26
C SER A 210 -7.07 -23.72 -9.65
N GLU A 211 -8.12 -24.41 -10.09
CA GLU A 211 -9.47 -24.21 -9.52
C GLU A 211 -9.53 -24.58 -8.03
N GLU A 212 -8.85 -25.64 -7.64
CA GLU A 212 -8.66 -26.05 -6.24
C GLU A 212 -7.86 -24.98 -5.47
N GLY A 213 -6.75 -24.50 -6.05
CA GLY A 213 -5.92 -23.44 -5.50
C GLY A 213 -6.69 -22.14 -5.29
N LYS A 214 -7.52 -21.72 -6.25
CA LYS A 214 -8.42 -20.55 -6.12
C LYS A 214 -9.40 -20.72 -4.98
N LYS A 215 -10.04 -21.90 -4.85
CA LYS A 215 -10.99 -22.16 -3.75
C LYS A 215 -10.30 -22.02 -2.39
N LYS A 216 -9.11 -22.61 -2.24
CA LYS A 216 -8.32 -22.51 -0.99
C LYS A 216 -7.84 -21.10 -0.72
N PHE A 217 -7.30 -20.41 -1.74
CA PHE A 217 -6.91 -19.02 -1.63
C PHE A 217 -8.06 -18.14 -1.13
N ASN A 218 -9.25 -18.27 -1.72
CA ASN A 218 -10.43 -17.50 -1.32
C ASN A 218 -10.85 -17.75 0.13
N GLN A 219 -10.65 -18.96 0.64
CA GLN A 219 -11.01 -19.34 2.00
C GLN A 219 -10.00 -18.83 3.03
N VAL A 220 -8.70 -18.91 2.72
CA VAL A 220 -7.63 -18.76 3.72
C VAL A 220 -6.88 -17.44 3.58
N LEU A 221 -6.45 -17.08 2.38
CA LEU A 221 -5.49 -15.98 2.16
C LEU A 221 -6.14 -14.69 1.68
N ARG A 222 -7.24 -14.78 0.94
CA ARG A 222 -7.86 -13.63 0.29
C ARG A 222 -8.20 -12.48 1.23
N PRO A 223 -8.76 -12.70 2.44
CA PRO A 223 -9.04 -11.59 3.36
C PRO A 223 -7.80 -10.76 3.69
N LEU A 224 -6.64 -11.41 3.89
CA LEU A 224 -5.37 -10.74 4.14
C LEU A 224 -4.78 -10.11 2.88
N VAL A 225 -4.91 -10.75 1.72
CA VAL A 225 -4.34 -10.25 0.45
C VAL A 225 -5.11 -9.07 -0.13
N ASP A 226 -6.44 -9.05 0.03
CA ASP A 226 -7.29 -7.94 -0.42
C ASP A 226 -7.19 -6.73 0.53
N TRP A 227 -6.88 -6.97 1.81
CA TRP A 227 -6.86 -5.93 2.86
C TRP A 227 -5.95 -4.74 2.53
N PRO A 228 -4.67 -4.90 2.13
CA PRO A 228 -3.78 -3.78 1.81
C PRO A 228 -4.37 -2.82 0.79
N THR A 229 -4.95 -3.34 -0.30
CA THR A 229 -5.51 -2.52 -1.38
C THR A 229 -6.77 -1.78 -0.93
N LEU A 230 -7.67 -2.45 -0.21
CA LEU A 230 -8.89 -1.85 0.32
C LEU A 230 -8.60 -0.80 1.39
N PHE A 231 -7.69 -1.12 2.31
CA PHE A 231 -7.21 -0.22 3.34
C PHE A 231 -6.54 1.01 2.73
N TRP A 232 -5.58 0.84 1.82
CA TRP A 232 -4.87 1.95 1.20
C TRP A 232 -5.80 2.93 0.49
N ARG A 233 -6.75 2.38 -0.28
CA ARG A 233 -7.70 3.19 -1.06
C ARG A 233 -8.67 3.99 -0.18
N SER A 234 -9.03 3.46 0.98
CA SER A 234 -9.98 4.11 1.88
C SER A 234 -9.30 5.05 2.87
N TYR A 235 -8.18 4.62 3.47
CA TYR A 235 -7.53 5.32 4.57
C TYR A 235 -6.64 6.47 4.10
N TYR A 236 -5.93 6.31 2.98
CA TYR A 236 -5.10 7.39 2.41
C TYR A 236 -5.85 8.23 1.37
N ASN A 237 -7.14 8.48 1.61
CA ASN A 237 -7.98 9.32 0.77
C ASN A 237 -8.66 10.41 1.62
N ILE A 238 -8.13 11.63 1.47
CA ILE A 238 -8.55 12.82 2.22
C ILE A 238 -8.96 13.95 1.28
N ARG A 239 -9.33 13.63 0.03
CA ARG A 239 -9.67 14.63 -1.00
C ARG A 239 -10.81 15.55 -0.61
N GLU A 240 -11.63 15.15 0.36
CA GLU A 240 -12.73 15.96 0.85
C GLU A 240 -12.25 17.30 1.44
N ILE A 241 -11.03 17.38 1.98
CA ILE A 241 -10.43 18.63 2.47
C ILE A 241 -9.60 19.39 1.42
N ASN A 242 -9.64 18.99 0.14
CA ASN A 242 -9.09 19.79 -0.95
C ASN A 242 -10.04 20.96 -1.29
N VAL A 243 -9.94 22.03 -0.50
CA VAL A 243 -10.79 23.23 -0.55
C VAL A 243 -9.92 24.48 -0.58
N THR A 244 -10.53 25.61 -0.94
CA THR A 244 -9.89 26.94 -0.86
C THR A 244 -10.50 27.71 0.30
N ILE A 245 -9.67 28.23 1.19
CA ILE A 245 -10.07 29.07 2.32
C ILE A 245 -9.98 30.53 1.89
N THR A 246 -11.13 31.23 1.92
CA THR A 246 -11.25 32.62 1.47
C THR A 246 -11.32 33.62 2.64
N GLU A 247 -11.76 33.18 3.82
CA GLU A 247 -12.02 34.05 4.97
C GLU A 247 -11.72 33.37 6.32
N GLY A 248 -11.33 34.18 7.32
CA GLY A 248 -11.21 33.78 8.73
C GLY A 248 -9.84 33.20 9.14
N ALA A 249 -9.08 32.62 8.21
CA ALA A 249 -7.78 32.01 8.52
C ALA A 249 -6.69 33.05 8.83
N LYS A 250 -5.90 32.82 9.89
CA LYS A 250 -4.73 33.64 10.27
C LYS A 250 -3.64 33.67 9.18
N ASN A 251 -3.46 32.58 8.42
CA ASN A 251 -2.53 32.52 7.27
C ASN A 251 -3.14 31.69 6.12
N PRO A 252 -4.02 32.30 5.29
CA PRO A 252 -4.78 31.59 4.27
C PRO A 252 -3.89 31.04 3.14
N GLU A 253 -2.79 31.71 2.80
CA GLU A 253 -1.86 31.25 1.76
C GLU A 253 -1.19 29.93 2.14
N LEU A 254 -0.66 29.84 3.36
CA LEU A 254 -0.05 28.62 3.87
C LEU A 254 -1.08 27.49 3.98
N LEU A 255 -2.27 27.78 4.53
CA LEU A 255 -3.33 26.79 4.65
C LEU A 255 -3.75 26.25 3.28
N ASN A 256 -4.00 27.12 2.30
CA ASN A 256 -4.37 26.70 0.94
C ASN A 256 -3.27 25.89 0.26
N LYS A 257 -2.00 26.22 0.48
CA LYS A 257 -0.87 25.42 -0.01
C LYS A 257 -0.89 24.01 0.56
N ILE A 258 -1.15 23.85 1.86
CA ILE A 258 -1.28 22.55 2.51
C ILE A 258 -2.46 21.77 1.91
N LEU A 259 -3.65 22.38 1.85
CA LEU A 259 -4.88 21.73 1.41
C LEU A 259 -4.84 21.31 -0.07
N SER A 260 -4.11 22.04 -0.92
CA SER A 260 -3.93 21.67 -2.33
C SER A 260 -3.32 20.27 -2.51
N LYS A 261 -2.50 19.80 -1.54
CA LYS A 261 -1.90 18.47 -1.57
C LYS A 261 -2.92 17.36 -1.32
N ALA A 262 -4.04 17.65 -0.68
CA ALA A 262 -5.13 16.70 -0.48
C ALA A 262 -5.80 16.24 -1.79
N ALA A 263 -5.57 16.94 -2.92
CA ALA A 263 -6.02 16.49 -4.24
C ALA A 263 -5.42 15.12 -4.63
N THR A 264 -4.22 14.82 -4.13
CA THR A 264 -3.50 13.59 -4.40
C THR A 264 -3.83 12.54 -3.34
N GLN A 265 -4.19 11.34 -3.78
CA GLN A 265 -4.41 10.19 -2.90
C GLN A 265 -3.08 9.51 -2.60
N GLY A 266 -2.92 8.94 -1.40
CA GLY A 266 -1.74 8.14 -1.04
C GLY A 266 -1.07 8.57 0.26
N TYR A 267 -0.23 7.67 0.79
CA TYR A 267 0.46 7.84 2.06
C TYR A 267 1.23 9.18 2.17
N LEU A 268 2.12 9.48 1.23
CA LEU A 268 2.94 10.70 1.28
C LEU A 268 2.10 11.99 1.31
N ALA A 269 1.04 12.05 0.49
CA ALA A 269 0.17 13.21 0.44
C ALA A 269 -0.62 13.38 1.74
N CYS A 270 -1.14 12.28 2.29
CA CYS A 270 -1.88 12.30 3.56
C CYS A 270 -0.99 12.67 4.74
N HIS A 271 0.19 12.04 4.83
CA HIS A 271 1.18 12.36 5.87
C HIS A 271 1.59 13.83 5.79
N TYR A 272 1.91 14.34 4.61
CA TYR A 272 2.24 15.75 4.41
C TYR A 272 1.12 16.68 4.88
N VAL A 273 -0.13 16.44 4.46
CA VAL A 273 -1.25 17.31 4.81
C VAL A 273 -1.46 17.36 6.31
N PHE A 274 -1.51 16.21 7.00
CA PHE A 274 -1.77 16.17 8.44
C PHE A 274 -0.60 16.70 9.27
N GLU A 275 0.65 16.41 8.86
CA GLU A 275 1.83 16.98 9.51
C GLU A 275 1.85 18.51 9.41
N ASN A 276 1.52 19.08 8.25
CA ASN A 276 1.54 20.53 8.07
C ASN A 276 0.29 21.22 8.62
N LEU A 277 -0.87 20.55 8.67
CA LEU A 277 -2.04 21.07 9.40
C LEU A 277 -1.76 21.15 10.90
N LYS A 278 -1.08 20.16 11.47
CA LYS A 278 -0.61 20.20 12.86
C LYS A 278 0.27 21.43 13.10
N LYS A 279 1.33 21.61 12.30
CA LYS A 279 2.24 22.78 12.38
C LYS A 279 1.50 24.10 12.21
N TYR A 280 0.58 24.18 11.25
CA TYR A 280 -0.26 25.36 11.05
C TYR A 280 -1.00 25.74 12.33
N TYR A 281 -1.66 24.79 13.01
CA TYR A 281 -2.37 25.08 14.26
C TYR A 281 -1.44 25.35 15.45
N GLU A 282 -0.23 24.79 15.48
CA GLU A 282 0.79 25.09 16.49
C GLU A 282 1.30 26.53 16.36
N GLU A 283 1.55 26.99 15.14
CA GLU A 283 2.06 28.35 14.85
C GLU A 283 0.98 29.45 15.00
N ASN A 284 -0.30 29.07 14.87
CA ASN A 284 -1.43 30.00 14.83
C ASN A 284 -2.34 29.89 16.06
N GLN A 285 -1.83 29.41 17.21
CA GLN A 285 -2.53 29.52 18.50
C GLN A 285 -2.83 30.97 18.87
#